data_AF-A0A7C1YE50-F1
#
_entry.id   AF-A0A7C1YE50-F1
#
_cell.length_a   1.000
_cell.length_b   1.000
_cell.length_c   1.000
_cell.angle_alpha   90.00
_cell.angle_beta   90.00
_cell.angle_gamma   90.00
#
_symmetry.space_group_name_H-M   'P 1'
#
loop_
_entity.id
_entity.type
_entity.pdbx_description
1 polymer ?
#
loop_
_entity_poly.entity_id
_entity_poly.type
_entity_poly.pdbx_seq_one_letter_code
_entity_poly.pdbx_strand_id
1 'polypeptide(L)'
;MNEADSPPEGGKDTDPPSRDGGGFINWIKGIFSGGGGDNSLKESLEEVIDELEDEESSFGEEERSIIKNALTFRNKRVDDIMVPRTDIIAVPTSATFEEVMDVFVEGTTSRLPVFRETLDEVIAMVHIKDAFRELVTAKDK
;
A
#
# COMPACT_ATOMS: atom_id res chain seq x y z
N MET A 1 -42.68 -14.54 -45.52
CA MET A 1 -43.38 -13.74 -44.51
C MET A 1 -43.08 -14.40 -43.18
N ASN A 2 -42.04 -13.92 -42.47
CA ASN A 2 -42.16 -13.06 -41.27
C ASN A 2 -42.98 -13.78 -40.17
N GLU A 3 -42.54 -13.94 -38.93
CA GLU A 3 -41.92 -12.94 -38.07
C GLU A 3 -41.40 -13.63 -36.78
N ALA A 4 -40.29 -13.11 -36.25
CA ALA A 4 -39.88 -13.08 -34.84
C ALA A 4 -39.99 -14.37 -33.99
N ASP A 5 -38.85 -15.05 -33.90
CA ASP A 5 -38.44 -15.71 -32.65
C ASP A 5 -38.07 -14.63 -31.63
N SER A 6 -38.64 -14.68 -30.43
CA SER A 6 -38.31 -13.80 -29.31
C SER A 6 -38.42 -14.62 -28.02
N PRO A 7 -37.32 -14.87 -27.30
CA PRO A 7 -37.37 -15.49 -26.00
C PRO A 7 -37.74 -14.46 -24.93
N PRO A 8 -38.51 -14.82 -23.87
CA PRO A 8 -38.65 -13.98 -22.70
C PRO A 8 -37.38 -14.06 -21.83
N GLU A 9 -36.80 -12.90 -21.53
CA GLU A 9 -35.78 -12.72 -20.50
C GLU A 9 -36.35 -13.00 -19.09
N GLY A 10 -35.51 -13.48 -18.18
CA GLY A 10 -35.84 -13.56 -16.76
C GLY A 10 -34.94 -14.51 -15.98
N GLY A 11 -33.70 -14.07 -15.73
CA GLY A 11 -32.64 -14.88 -15.15
C GLY A 11 -32.82 -15.29 -13.70
N LYS A 12 -32.09 -16.35 -13.34
CA LYS A 12 -31.55 -16.65 -12.01
C LYS A 12 -30.32 -17.55 -12.22
N ASP A 13 -29.24 -16.96 -12.73
CA ASP A 13 -27.93 -17.59 -12.59
C ASP A 13 -27.56 -17.51 -11.11
N THR A 14 -27.63 -18.66 -10.45
CA THR A 14 -27.15 -18.84 -9.09
C THR A 14 -25.63 -18.89 -9.13
N ASP A 15 -24.98 -17.74 -9.05
CA ASP A 15 -23.57 -17.70 -8.69
C ASP A 15 -23.43 -17.98 -7.18
N PRO A 16 -22.47 -18.83 -6.76
CA PRO A 16 -22.19 -19.02 -5.34
C PRO A 16 -21.58 -17.73 -4.76
N PRO A 17 -21.97 -17.29 -3.55
CA PRO A 17 -21.31 -16.14 -2.94
C PRO A 17 -19.86 -16.53 -2.61
N SER A 18 -18.94 -15.96 -3.39
CA SER A 18 -17.51 -15.98 -3.10
C SER A 18 -17.10 -14.67 -2.42
N ARG A 19 -16.32 -14.82 -1.35
CA ARG A 19 -15.38 -13.86 -0.75
C ARG A 19 -15.96 -12.64 0.00
N ASP A 20 -15.88 -12.73 1.33
CA ASP A 20 -14.80 -12.16 2.15
C ASP A 20 -14.20 -10.79 1.72
N GLY A 21 -14.07 -9.87 2.69
CA GLY A 21 -13.40 -8.56 2.54
C GLY A 21 -14.26 -7.30 2.73
N GLY A 22 -15.54 -7.42 3.10
CA GLY A 22 -16.46 -6.28 3.21
C GLY A 22 -16.70 -5.71 4.62
N GLY A 23 -16.39 -6.47 5.68
CA GLY A 23 -16.72 -6.10 7.06
C GLY A 23 -15.81 -5.03 7.66
N PHE A 24 -14.50 -5.16 7.43
CA PHE A 24 -13.47 -4.31 8.00
C PHE A 24 -13.56 -2.84 7.54
N ILE A 25 -13.83 -2.59 6.25
CA ILE A 25 -13.96 -1.22 5.70
C ILE A 25 -15.20 -0.53 6.25
N ASN A 26 -16.29 -1.28 6.46
CA ASN A 26 -17.52 -0.73 7.00
C ASN A 26 -17.41 -0.43 8.51
N TRP A 27 -16.63 -1.24 9.23
CA TRP A 27 -16.28 -1.04 10.64
C TRP A 27 -15.30 0.12 10.85
N ILE A 28 -14.22 0.22 10.06
CA ILE A 28 -13.29 1.37 10.07
C ILE A 28 -14.06 2.67 9.83
N LYS A 29 -15.00 2.69 8.87
CA LYS A 29 -15.84 3.87 8.62
C LYS A 29 -16.64 4.29 9.86
N GLY A 30 -17.08 3.36 10.71
CA GLY A 30 -17.77 3.68 11.97
C GLY A 30 -16.89 4.43 12.97
N ILE A 31 -15.61 4.09 13.04
CA ILE A 31 -14.61 4.78 13.88
C ILE A 31 -14.27 6.15 13.31
N PHE A 32 -14.16 6.29 11.98
CA PHE A 32 -13.79 7.55 11.34
C PHE A 32 -14.97 8.50 11.03
N SER A 33 -16.23 8.04 11.09
CA SER A 33 -17.41 8.89 10.80
C SER A 33 -18.07 9.51 12.05
N GLY A 34 -17.59 9.20 13.26
CA GLY A 34 -18.15 9.67 14.52
C GLY A 34 -17.41 10.90 15.07
N GLY A 35 -17.87 12.11 14.72
CA GLY A 35 -17.40 13.33 15.38
C GLY A 35 -17.91 13.43 16.81
N GLY A 36 -17.09 13.08 17.80
CA GLY A 36 -17.39 13.37 19.22
C GLY A 36 -16.51 12.64 20.25
N GLY A 37 -15.53 13.36 20.82
CA GLY A 37 -14.98 13.10 22.16
C GLY A 37 -13.92 12.00 22.29
N ASP A 38 -12.72 12.39 22.73
CA ASP A 38 -11.55 11.56 23.04
C ASP A 38 -11.86 10.32 23.93
N ASN A 39 -12.91 10.38 24.76
CA ASN A 39 -13.29 9.29 25.68
C ASN A 39 -13.97 8.10 24.98
N SER A 40 -14.82 8.32 23.97
CA SER A 40 -15.54 7.22 23.31
C SER A 40 -14.62 6.35 22.45
N LEU A 41 -13.61 6.95 21.82
CA LEU A 41 -12.63 6.23 21.01
C LEU A 41 -11.69 5.37 21.87
N LYS A 42 -11.36 5.86 23.07
CA LYS A 42 -10.50 5.14 24.00
C LYS A 42 -11.21 3.91 24.57
N GLU A 43 -12.46 4.06 24.99
CA GLU A 43 -13.29 2.95 25.49
C GLU A 43 -13.51 1.89 24.42
N SER A 44 -13.84 2.28 23.19
CA SER A 44 -13.96 1.34 22.06
C SER A 44 -12.64 0.67 21.69
N LEU A 45 -11.50 1.32 21.92
CA LEU A 45 -10.19 0.72 21.63
C LEU A 45 -9.75 -0.26 22.72
N GLU A 46 -10.05 0.02 23.99
CA GLU A 46 -9.82 -0.91 25.10
C GLU A 46 -10.64 -2.20 24.90
N GLU A 47 -11.91 -2.09 24.52
CA GLU A 47 -12.77 -3.24 24.17
C GLU A 47 -12.20 -4.07 23.01
N VAL A 48 -11.66 -3.42 21.98
CA VAL A 48 -11.01 -4.11 20.85
C VAL A 48 -9.72 -4.81 21.31
N ILE A 49 -8.93 -4.21 22.19
CA ILE A 49 -7.70 -4.85 22.70
C ILE A 49 -8.04 -6.10 23.51
N ASP A 50 -9.08 -6.04 24.34
CA ASP A 50 -9.55 -7.18 25.13
C ASP A 50 -10.07 -8.31 24.21
N GLU A 51 -10.84 -7.97 23.17
CA GLU A 51 -11.32 -8.96 22.18
C GLU A 51 -10.16 -9.55 21.35
N LEU A 52 -9.07 -8.82 21.11
CA LEU A 52 -7.87 -9.34 20.42
C LEU A 52 -7.05 -10.35 21.24
N GLU A 53 -7.25 -10.40 22.55
CA GLU A 53 -6.61 -11.34 23.47
C GLU A 53 -7.46 -12.61 23.69
N ASP A 54 -8.74 -12.57 23.32
CA ASP A 54 -9.65 -13.72 23.37
C ASP A 54 -9.46 -14.61 22.13
N GLU A 55 -9.21 -15.91 22.35
CA GLU A 55 -9.10 -16.88 21.26
C GLU A 55 -10.44 -17.09 20.52
N GLU A 56 -11.58 -16.86 21.18
CA GLU A 56 -12.94 -16.95 20.62
C GLU A 56 -13.42 -15.66 19.92
N SER A 57 -12.55 -14.66 19.77
CA SER A 57 -12.93 -13.37 19.16
C SER A 57 -13.49 -13.49 17.74
N SER A 58 -14.33 -12.53 17.36
CA SER A 58 -14.86 -12.44 15.99
C SER A 58 -13.79 -12.17 14.92
N PHE A 59 -12.60 -11.70 15.30
CA PHE A 59 -11.48 -11.40 14.42
C PHE A 59 -10.65 -12.64 14.03
N GLY A 60 -10.33 -12.77 12.75
CA GLY A 60 -9.36 -13.74 12.24
C GLY A 60 -7.91 -13.36 12.59
N GLU A 61 -6.98 -14.32 12.51
CA GLU A 61 -5.56 -14.11 12.86
C GLU A 61 -4.89 -12.94 12.10
N GLU A 62 -5.22 -12.77 10.82
CA GLU A 62 -4.70 -11.68 9.97
C GLU A 62 -5.21 -10.31 10.45
N GLU A 63 -6.49 -10.21 10.79
CA GLU A 63 -7.11 -8.99 11.31
C GLU A 63 -6.51 -8.62 12.67
N ARG A 64 -6.33 -9.62 13.55
CA ARG A 64 -5.65 -9.42 14.84
C ARG A 64 -4.22 -8.89 14.64
N SER A 65 -3.48 -9.43 13.68
CA SER A 65 -2.12 -8.98 13.35
C SER A 65 -2.09 -7.53 12.86
N ILE A 66 -3.00 -7.16 11.94
CA ILE A 66 -3.10 -5.79 11.42
C ILE A 66 -3.38 -4.79 12.54
N ILE A 67 -4.34 -5.07 13.43
CA ILE A 67 -4.69 -4.15 14.52
C ILE A 67 -3.55 -4.02 15.52
N LYS A 68 -2.89 -5.13 15.90
CA LYS A 68 -1.69 -5.12 16.77
C LYS A 68 -0.55 -4.31 16.13
N ASN A 69 -0.31 -4.48 14.84
CA ASN A 69 0.70 -3.71 14.10
C ASN A 69 0.36 -2.21 14.05
N ALA A 70 -0.90 -1.86 13.86
CA ALA A 70 -1.35 -0.46 13.87
C ALA A 70 -1.16 0.21 15.25
N LEU A 71 -1.47 -0.50 16.34
CA LEU A 71 -1.30 0.01 17.69
C LEU A 71 0.18 0.20 18.06
N THR A 72 1.02 -0.75 17.64
CA THR A 72 2.47 -0.66 17.90
C THR A 72 3.17 0.35 16.99
N PHE A 73 2.65 0.64 15.80
CA PHE A 73 3.20 1.62 14.86
C PHE A 73 3.36 3.02 15.47
N ARG A 74 2.44 3.45 16.36
CA ARG A 74 2.53 4.76 17.05
C ARG A 74 3.84 4.92 17.84
N ASN A 75 4.39 3.83 18.34
CA ASN A 75 5.61 3.83 19.14
C ASN A 75 6.87 3.51 18.33
N LYS A 76 6.74 3.28 17.01
CA LYS A 76 7.88 3.05 16.11
C LYS A 76 8.54 4.36 15.72
N ARG A 77 9.87 4.34 15.70
CA ARG A 77 10.71 5.43 15.21
C ARG A 77 11.11 5.16 13.76
N VAL A 78 11.64 6.19 13.09
CA VAL A 78 12.08 6.07 11.69
C VAL A 78 13.22 5.05 11.57
N ASP A 79 14.14 5.03 12.52
CA ASP A 79 15.25 4.08 12.60
C ASP A 79 14.80 2.63 12.78
N ASP A 80 13.59 2.38 13.31
CA ASP A 80 13.04 1.02 13.44
C ASP A 80 12.58 0.43 12.09
N ILE A 81 12.38 1.26 11.06
CA ILE A 81 11.73 0.87 9.79
C ILE A 81 12.56 1.25 8.56
N MET A 82 13.46 2.23 8.66
CA MET A 82 14.24 2.72 7.52
C MET A 82 15.17 1.65 6.95
N VAL A 83 15.52 1.81 5.67
CA VAL A 83 16.59 1.01 5.05
C VAL A 83 17.94 1.40 5.69
N PRO A 84 18.73 0.45 6.21
CA PRO A 84 20.04 0.73 6.76
C PRO A 84 20.94 1.42 5.73
N ARG A 85 21.80 2.34 6.19
CA ARG A 85 22.65 3.14 5.28
C ARG A 85 23.49 2.30 4.33
N THR A 86 24.00 1.17 4.80
CA THR A 86 24.82 0.23 4.01
C THR A 86 24.06 -0.41 2.86
N ASP A 87 22.73 -0.43 2.95
CA ASP A 87 21.84 -1.14 2.04
C ASP A 87 21.10 -0.14 1.12
N ILE A 88 21.43 1.16 1.21
CA ILE A 88 20.86 2.18 0.33
C ILE A 88 21.44 2.02 -1.08
N ILE A 89 20.55 1.75 -2.04
CA ILE A 89 20.86 1.79 -3.47
C ILE A 89 20.65 3.23 -3.96
N ALA A 90 21.71 3.86 -4.44
CA ALA A 90 21.71 5.24 -4.91
C ALA A 90 22.74 5.42 -6.04
N VAL A 91 22.63 6.52 -6.79
CA VAL A 91 23.50 6.82 -7.92
C VAL A 91 24.21 8.17 -7.74
N PRO A 92 25.46 8.31 -8.20
CA PRO A 92 26.13 9.61 -8.18
C PRO A 92 25.51 10.56 -9.21
N THR A 93 25.65 11.87 -9.01
CA THR A 93 25.16 12.89 -9.94
C THR A 93 25.84 12.85 -11.31
N SER A 94 26.97 12.16 -11.42
CA SER A 94 27.70 11.95 -12.67
C SER A 94 27.24 10.69 -13.42
N ALA A 95 26.31 9.90 -12.86
CA ALA A 95 25.81 8.70 -13.49
C ALA A 95 25.12 9.03 -14.82
N THR A 96 25.38 8.21 -15.82
CA THR A 96 24.73 8.25 -17.12
C THR A 96 23.31 7.71 -17.02
N PHE A 97 22.48 8.03 -18.02
CA PHE A 97 21.11 7.52 -18.07
C PHE A 97 21.06 5.99 -18.16
N GLU A 98 22.00 5.36 -18.87
CA GLU A 98 22.10 3.90 -18.99
C GLU A 98 22.39 3.26 -17.63
N GLU A 99 23.39 3.76 -16.88
CA GLU A 99 23.71 3.27 -15.54
C GLU A 99 22.52 3.39 -14.57
N VAL A 100 21.75 4.49 -14.66
CA VAL A 100 20.53 4.67 -13.84
C VAL A 100 19.46 3.64 -14.23
N MET A 101 19.29 3.35 -15.51
CA MET A 101 18.35 2.34 -15.99
C MET A 101 18.76 0.94 -15.58
N ASP A 102 20.05 0.60 -15.63
CA ASP A 102 20.58 -0.69 -15.18
C ASP A 102 20.25 -0.91 -13.70
N VAL A 103 20.46 0.11 -12.86
CA VAL A 103 20.09 0.04 -11.43
C VAL A 103 18.59 -0.18 -11.24
N PHE A 104 17.73 0.40 -12.08
CA PHE A 104 16.28 0.16 -12.01
C PHE A 104 15.87 -1.24 -12.50
N VAL A 105 16.59 -1.82 -13.46
CA VAL A 105 16.31 -3.16 -13.99
C VAL A 105 16.77 -4.25 -13.02
N GLU A 106 17.93 -4.07 -12.41
CA GLU A 106 18.49 -5.01 -11.43
C GLU A 106 17.85 -4.85 -10.04
N GLY A 107 17.40 -3.64 -9.71
CA GLY A 107 16.84 -3.29 -8.42
C GLY A 107 15.34 -3.61 -8.27
N THR A 108 14.88 -3.60 -7.03
CA THR A 108 13.45 -3.71 -6.67
C THR A 108 12.81 -2.37 -6.32
N THR A 109 13.57 -1.27 -6.45
CA THR A 109 13.16 0.06 -6.01
C THR A 109 12.56 0.86 -7.16
N SER A 110 11.52 1.64 -6.86
CA SER A 110 10.95 2.58 -7.82
C SER A 110 11.60 3.97 -7.77
N ARG A 111 12.47 4.24 -6.79
CA ARG A 111 13.06 5.55 -6.53
C ARG A 111 14.53 5.43 -6.15
N LEU A 112 15.38 6.17 -6.85
CA LEU A 112 16.82 6.20 -6.60
C LEU A 112 17.23 7.58 -6.09
N PRO A 113 17.82 7.68 -4.89
CA PRO A 113 18.50 8.89 -4.45
C PRO A 113 19.69 9.20 -5.37
N VAL A 114 19.89 10.49 -5.66
CA VAL A 114 21.05 10.99 -6.40
C VAL A 114 21.90 11.79 -5.44
N PHE A 115 23.16 11.41 -5.29
CA PHE A 115 24.10 12.07 -4.39
C PHE A 115 25.25 12.74 -5.15
N ARG A 116 25.92 13.72 -4.55
CA ARG A 116 27.07 14.37 -5.17
C ARG A 116 28.38 13.63 -4.85
N GLU A 117 28.90 13.80 -3.64
CA GLU A 117 30.18 13.19 -3.23
C GLU A 117 29.95 11.97 -2.33
N THR A 118 28.96 12.04 -1.44
CA THR A 118 28.64 10.98 -0.47
C THR A 118 27.13 10.88 -0.28
N LEU A 119 26.65 9.78 0.30
CA LEU A 119 25.24 9.59 0.66
C LEU A 119 24.74 10.60 1.72
N ASP A 120 25.60 11.38 2.34
CA ASP A 120 25.18 12.48 3.23
C ASP A 120 24.72 13.71 2.44
N GLU A 121 25.08 13.78 1.16
CA GLU A 121 24.73 14.88 0.26
C GLU A 121 23.82 14.39 -0.89
N VAL A 122 22.61 13.97 -0.52
CA VAL A 122 21.55 13.67 -1.49
C VAL A 122 20.96 14.97 -2.02
N ILE A 123 21.07 15.18 -3.34
CA ILE A 123 20.65 16.42 -4.02
C ILE A 123 19.33 16.27 -4.78
N ALA A 124 18.97 15.04 -5.17
CA ALA A 124 17.77 14.76 -5.94
C ALA A 124 17.31 13.30 -5.76
N MET A 125 16.19 12.95 -6.38
CA MET A 125 15.67 11.60 -6.44
C MET A 125 15.09 11.35 -7.84
N VAL A 126 15.42 10.21 -8.43
CA VAL A 126 14.88 9.78 -9.73
C VAL A 126 13.78 8.77 -9.49
N HIS A 127 12.63 8.98 -10.12
CA HIS A 127 11.56 8.00 -10.15
C HIS A 127 11.60 7.21 -11.46
N ILE A 128 11.39 5.89 -11.39
CA ILE A 128 11.44 5.02 -12.56
C ILE A 128 10.47 5.45 -13.68
N LYS A 129 9.27 5.92 -13.32
CA LYS A 129 8.30 6.50 -14.28
C LYS A 129 8.84 7.69 -15.06
N ASP A 130 9.67 8.54 -14.45
CA ASP A 130 10.24 9.70 -15.12
C ASP A 130 11.35 9.27 -16.08
N ALA A 131 12.16 8.29 -15.67
CA ALA A 131 13.15 7.66 -16.56
C ALA A 131 12.48 6.99 -17.78
N PHE A 132 11.37 6.27 -17.58
CA PHE A 132 10.60 5.71 -18.69
C PHE A 132 10.02 6.77 -19.64
N ARG A 133 9.51 7.89 -19.09
CA ARG A 133 9.00 8.99 -19.91
C ARG A 133 10.09 9.56 -20.81
N GLU A 134 11.29 9.73 -20.28
CA GLU A 134 12.43 10.23 -21.05
C GLU A 134 12.84 9.24 -22.16
N LEU A 135 12.88 7.95 -21.85
CA LEU A 135 13.19 6.90 -22.83
C LEU A 135 12.22 6.89 -24.02
N VAL A 136 10.91 7.05 -23.76
CA VAL A 136 9.90 7.11 -24.81
C VAL A 136 10.04 8.39 -25.62
N THR A 137 10.23 9.53 -24.96
CA THR A 137 10.35 10.84 -25.63
C THR A 137 11.61 10.94 -26.50
N ALA A 138 12.70 10.30 -26.09
CA ALA A 138 13.95 10.26 -26.83
C ALA A 138 13.85 9.43 -28.13
N LYS A 139 12.88 8.51 -28.25
CA LYS A 139 12.64 7.73 -29.48
C LYS A 139 11.86 8.50 -30.55
N ASP A 140 11.16 9.56 -30.17
CA ASP A 140 10.35 10.39 -31.08
C ASP A 140 11.15 11.55 -31.71
N LYS A 141 12.46 11.65 -31.40
CA LYS A 141 13.42 12.61 -31.99
C LYS A 141 14.46 11.87 -32.82
#